data_AF-Q10YR4-F1
#
_entry.id   AF-Q10YR4-F1
#
_cell.length_a   1.000
_cell.length_b   1.000
_cell.length_c   1.000
_cell.angle_alpha   90.00
_cell.angle_beta   90.00
_cell.angle_gamma   90.00
#
_symmetry.space_group_name_H-M   'P 1'
#
loop_
_entity.id
_entity.type
_entity.pdbx_description
1 polymer ?
#
loop_
_entity_poly.entity_id
_entity_poly.type
_entity_poly.pdbx_seq_one_letter_code
_entity_poly.pdbx_strand_id
1 'polypeptide(L)' 'MYIEPPIHLLPFALGDLFANANSTGYITLADRYGLMAAIFDDSLAEDEKLSVNRLLRSICKGRIKVIDEISVISSFT' A
#
# COMPACT_ATOMS: atom_id res chain seq x y z
N MET A 1 2.44 -26.27 20.51
CA MET A 1 1.89 -25.80 19.23
C MET A 1 2.32 -24.36 19.09
N TYR A 2 3.31 -24.07 18.25
CA TYR A 2 3.76 -22.70 18.03
C TYR A 2 2.71 -22.04 17.14
N ILE A 3 2.07 -21.00 17.65
CA ILE A 3 1.18 -20.15 16.87
C ILE A 3 2.11 -19.17 16.17
N GLU A 4 2.28 -19.32 14.86
CA GLU A 4 2.94 -18.30 14.04
C GLU A 4 2.15 -16.99 14.21
N PRO A 5 2.83 -15.86 14.52
CA PRO A 5 2.14 -14.58 14.61
C PRO A 5 1.48 -14.25 13.27
N PRO A 6 0.28 -13.64 13.27
CA PRO A 6 -0.39 -13.27 12.03
C PRO A 6 0.53 -12.36 11.19
N ILE A 7 0.74 -12.75 9.93
CA ILE A 7 1.55 -11.99 8.98
C ILE A 7 0.70 -10.79 8.56
N HIS A 8 1.02 -9.62 9.11
CA HIS A 8 0.51 -8.38 8.57
C HIS A 8 1.31 -8.04 7.31
N LEU A 9 0.62 -7.85 6.19
CA LEU A 9 1.25 -7.60 4.89
C LEU A 9 1.76 -6.14 4.72
N LEU A 10 1.16 -5.18 5.43
CA LEU A 10 1.57 -3.76 5.41
C LEU A 10 1.61 -3.09 6.79
N PRO A 11 2.08 -3.74 7.87
CA PRO A 11 2.14 -3.13 9.19
C PRO A 11 3.10 -1.94 9.10
N PHE A 12 2.62 -0.76 9.47
CA PHE A 12 3.36 0.51 9.46
C PHE A 12 3.73 1.06 8.06
N ALA A 13 3.67 0.25 6.99
CA ALA A 13 4.00 0.65 5.62
C ALA A 13 2.92 1.50 4.93
N LEU A 14 1.66 1.44 5.40
CA LEU A 14 0.58 2.25 4.85
C LEU A 14 0.85 3.75 5.00
N GLY A 15 1.31 4.19 6.17
CA GLY A 15 1.58 5.60 6.44
C GLY A 15 2.56 6.22 5.44
N ASP A 16 3.67 5.52 5.20
CA ASP A 16 4.69 5.93 4.23
C ASP A 16 4.16 5.92 2.79
N LEU A 17 3.37 4.90 2.43
CA LEU A 17 2.70 4.84 1.13
C LEU A 17 1.78 6.06 0.92
N PHE A 18 0.97 6.42 1.92
CA PHE A 18 0.10 7.60 1.83
C PHE A 18 0.89 8.90 1.75
N ALA A 19 1.95 9.05 2.54
CA ALA A 19 2.80 10.23 2.51
C ALA A 19 3.44 10.38 1.12
N ASN A 20 4.01 9.30 0.58
CA ASN A 20 4.63 9.28 -0.73
C ASN A 20 3.60 9.58 -1.83
N ALA A 21 2.47 8.88 -1.85
CA ALA A 21 1.42 9.05 -2.85
C ALA A 21 0.83 10.48 -2.88
N ASN A 22 0.69 11.13 -1.72
CA ASN A 22 0.24 12.51 -1.66
C ASN A 22 1.34 13.50 -2.11
N SER A 23 2.61 13.20 -1.86
CA SER A 23 3.73 14.05 -2.26
C SER A 23 4.05 13.94 -3.76
N THR A 24 3.97 12.75 -4.33
CA THR A 24 4.38 12.46 -5.71
C THR A 24 3.22 12.44 -6.69
N GLY A 25 2.00 12.21 -6.20
CA GLY A 25 0.81 12.05 -7.04
C GLY A 25 0.73 10.70 -7.75
N TYR A 26 1.52 9.70 -7.33
CA TYR A 26 1.45 8.35 -7.87
C TYR A 26 1.73 7.26 -6.82
N ILE A 27 1.30 6.05 -7.14
CA ILE A 27 1.75 4.81 -6.48
C ILE A 27 2.35 3.87 -7.53
N THR A 28 3.23 2.97 -7.10
CA THR A 28 3.82 1.96 -7.97
C THR A 28 2.87 0.77 -8.17
N LEU A 29 3.19 -0.07 -9.16
CA LEU A 29 2.50 -1.36 -9.34
C LEU A 29 2.66 -2.27 -8.11
N ALA A 30 3.83 -2.22 -7.46
CA ALA A 30 4.12 -2.98 -6.24
C ALA A 30 3.22 -2.52 -5.08
N ASP A 31 3.07 -1.21 -4.87
CA ASP A 31 2.17 -0.64 -3.86
C ASP A 31 0.73 -1.12 -4.06
N ARG A 32 0.27 -1.15 -5.31
CA ARG A 32 -1.07 -1.63 -5.65
C ARG A 32 -1.26 -3.10 -5.26
N TYR A 33 -0.28 -3.96 -5.54
CA TYR A 33 -0.37 -5.36 -5.16
C TYR A 33 -0.25 -5.56 -3.64
N GLY A 34 0.60 -4.77 -2.96
CA GLY A 34 0.65 -4.75 -1.49
C GLY A 34 -0.70 -4.37 -0.89
N LEU A 35 -1.35 -3.33 -1.40
CA LEU A 35 -2.69 -2.91 -0.97
C LEU A 35 -3.74 -3.98 -1.23
N MET A 36 -3.72 -4.63 -2.40
CA MET A 36 -4.63 -5.73 -2.72
C MET A 36 -4.46 -6.90 -1.75
N ALA A 37 -3.22 -7.26 -1.42
CA ALA A 37 -2.92 -8.32 -0.48
C ALA A 37 -3.42 -7.98 0.93
N ALA A 38 -3.16 -6.75 1.40
CA ALA A 38 -3.63 -6.30 2.71
C ALA A 38 -5.16 -6.23 2.82
N ILE A 39 -5.86 -5.83 1.75
CA ILE A 39 -7.33 -5.85 1.70
C ILE A 39 -7.85 -7.30 1.73
N PHE A 40 -7.21 -8.21 0.98
CA PHE A 40 -7.66 -9.59 0.86
C PHE A 40 -7.52 -10.39 2.16
N ASP A 41 -6.47 -10.11 2.93
CA ASP A 41 -6.18 -10.75 4.21
C ASP A 41 -7.05 -10.23 5.38
N ASP A 42 -7.89 -9.21 5.15
CA ASP A 42 -8.77 -8.53 6.13
C ASP A 42 -8.06 -8.14 7.45
N SER A 43 -6.73 -7.94 7.36
CA SER A 43 -5.88 -7.62 8.50
C SER A 43 -5.80 -6.12 8.79
N LEU A 44 -6.52 -5.29 8.02
CA LEU A 44 -6.60 -3.84 8.17
C LEU A 44 -7.58 -3.42 9.26
N ALA A 45 -7.17 -2.48 10.10
CA ALA A 45 -8.08 -1.80 11.02
C ALA A 45 -9.07 -0.87 10.26
N GLU A 46 -10.18 -0.50 10.89
CA GLU A 46 -11.23 0.29 10.23
C GLU A 46 -10.75 1.67 9.74
N ASP A 47 -9.87 2.34 10.48
CA ASP A 47 -9.23 3.59 10.10
C ASP A 47 -8.28 3.42 8.90
N GLU A 48 -7.54 2.31 8.85
CA GLU A 48 -6.73 1.93 7.69
C GLU A 48 -7.60 1.65 6.47
N LYS A 49 -8.71 0.92 6.62
CA LYS A 49 -9.70 0.67 5.55
C LYS A 49 -10.26 1.98 5.00
N LEU A 50 -10.63 2.91 5.87
CA LEU A 50 -11.11 4.25 5.46
C LEU A 50 -10.04 5.02 4.69
N SER A 51 -8.78 4.93 5.11
CA SER A 51 -7.64 5.56 4.42
C SER A 51 -7.43 4.96 3.04
N VAL A 52 -7.44 3.62 2.94
CA VAL A 52 -7.30 2.89 1.67
C VAL A 52 -8.43 3.27 0.71
N ASN A 53 -9.67 3.34 1.18
CA ASN A 53 -10.81 3.77 0.38
C ASN A 53 -10.63 5.20 -0.19
N ARG A 54 -10.01 6.11 0.57
CA ARG A 54 -9.71 7.48 0.08
C ARG A 54 -8.66 7.45 -1.02
N LEU A 55 -7.60 6.66 -0.87
CA LEU A 55 -6.57 6.48 -1.91
C LEU A 55 -7.17 5.88 -3.18
N LEU A 56 -7.92 4.78 -3.07
CA LEU A 56 -8.59 4.15 -4.20
C LEU A 56 -9.52 5.13 -4.92
N ARG A 57 -10.28 5.93 -4.18
CA ARG A 57 -11.13 6.99 -4.77
C ARG A 57 -10.31 8.04 -5.50
N SER A 58 -9.16 8.45 -4.99
CA SER A 58 -8.25 9.39 -5.67
C SER A 58 -7.66 8.79 -6.94
N ILE A 59 -7.33 7.49 -6.94
CA ILE A 59 -6.86 6.76 -8.12
C ILE A 59 -7.97 6.68 -9.17
N CYS A 60 -9.18 6.26 -8.81
CA CYS A 60 -10.34 6.21 -9.72
C CYS A 60 -10.66 7.58 -10.33
N LYS A 61 -10.40 8.67 -9.60
CA LYS A 61 -10.59 10.05 -10.09
C LYS A 61 -9.41 10.57 -10.92
N GLY A 62 -8.36 9.78 -11.12
CA GLY A 62 -7.14 10.18 -11.83
C GLY A 62 -6.29 11.22 -11.09
N ARG A 63 -6.55 11.46 -9.79
CA ARG A 63 -5.77 12.40 -8.97
C ARG A 63 -4.43 11.80 -8.53
N ILE A 64 -4.42 10.48 -8.34
CA ILE A 64 -3.21 9.68 -8.10
C ILE A 64 -3.08 8.70 -9.26
N LYS A 65 -1.90 8.62 -9.87
CA LYS A 65 -1.62 7.69 -10.97
C LYS A 65 -1.06 6.37 -10.43
N VAL A 66 -1.31 5.28 -11.13
CA VAL A 66 -0.56 4.04 -10.92
C VAL A 66 0.49 3.97 -12.01
N ILE A 67 1.76 3.86 -11.63
CA ILE A 67 2.87 3.79 -12.57
C ILE A 67 3.59 2.45 -12.46
N ASP A 68 4.13 2.01 -13.59
CA ASP A 68 4.94 0.80 -13.67
C ASP A 68 6.41 1.15 -13.40
N GLU A 69 6.68 1.61 -12.18
CA GLU A 69 8.04 1.66 -11.68
C GLU A 69 8.33 0.31 -11.01
N ILE A 70 9.24 -0.44 -11.63
CA ILE A 70 9.88 -1.57 -10.94
C ILE A 70 10.57 -0.96 -9.73
N SER A 71 10.19 -1.40 -8.52
CA SER A 71 10.99 -1.17 -7.31
C SER A 71 12.32 -1.89 -7.51
N VAL A 72 13.26 -1.23 -8.20
CA VAL A 72 14.63 -1.71 -8.31
C VAL A 72 15.20 -1.57 -6.91
N ILE A 73 15.34 -2.68 -6.20
CA ILE A 73 16.20 -2.74 -5.05
C ILE A 73 17.59 -2.41 -5.58
N SER A 74 18.01 -1.16 -5.40
CA SER A 74 19.41 -0.81 -5.56
C SER A 74 20.12 -1.37 -4.34
N SER A 75 20.52 -2.63 -4.44
CA SER A 75 21.44 -3.26 -3.50
C SER A 75 22.78 -2.55 -3.63
N PHE A 76 22.95 -1.42 -2.94
CA PHE A 76 24.27 -0.86 -2.72
C PHE A 76 25.03 -1.78 -1.77
N THR A 77 26.26 -2.06 -2.19
CA THR A 77 27.19 -3.10 -1.73
C THR A 77 27.76 -2.83 -0.36
#